data_AF-A0A139N1W0-F1
#
_entry.id   AF-A0A139N1W0-F1
#
_cell.length_a   1.000
_cell.length_b   1.000
_cell.length_c   1.000
_cell.angle_alpha   90.00
_cell.angle_beta   90.00
_cell.angle_gamma   90.00
#
_symmetry.space_group_name_H-M   'P 1'
#
loop_
_entity.id
_entity.type
_entity.pdbx_description
1 polymer ?
#
loop_
_entity_poly.entity_id
_entity_poly.type
_entity_poly.pdbx_seq_one_letter_code
_entity_poly.pdbx_strand_id
1 'polypeptide(L)' 'MAKDFTLSDGTKLHVFTADEMGFMVTSTLVVRKQKALLIGARFRLSDGREIVEYLKENKLELEQIFIIHGDPDYILV' A
#
# COMPACT_ATOMS: atom_id res chain seq x y z
N MET A 1 -4.75 8.03 -7.23
CA MET A 1 -6.20 7.88 -6.90
C MET A 1 -6.35 6.71 -5.95
N ALA A 2 -7.03 6.91 -4.81
CA ALA A 2 -7.26 5.85 -3.83
C ALA A 2 -8.60 5.15 -4.05
N LYS A 3 -8.66 3.83 -3.81
CA LYS A 3 -9.90 3.04 -3.85
C LYS A 3 -9.97 2.07 -2.68
N ASP A 4 -11.12 2.01 -2.04
CA ASP A 4 -11.41 1.10 -0.94
C ASP A 4 -12.32 -0.04 -1.37
N PHE A 5 -11.98 -1.26 -0.95
CA PHE A 5 -12.82 -2.45 -1.10
C PHE A 5 -12.96 -3.15 0.25
N THR A 6 -14.10 -3.80 0.47
CA THR A 6 -14.33 -4.66 1.64
C THR A 6 -14.79 -6.02 1.16
N LEU A 7 -14.07 -7.07 1.57
CA LEU A 7 -14.41 -8.46 1.30
C LEU A 7 -15.46 -8.96 2.30
N SER A 8 -16.14 -10.05 1.96
CA SER A 8 -17.20 -10.64 2.78
C SER A 8 -16.72 -11.11 4.17
N ASP A 9 -15.43 -11.39 4.33
CA ASP A 9 -14.83 -11.83 5.59
C ASP A 9 -14.35 -10.68 6.49
N GLY A 10 -14.68 -9.43 6.10
CA GLY A 10 -14.30 -8.20 6.80
C GLY A 10 -12.90 -7.68 6.49
N THR A 11 -12.17 -8.32 5.57
CA THR A 11 -10.88 -7.81 5.09
C THR A 11 -11.09 -6.56 4.24
N LYS A 12 -10.31 -5.50 4.50
CA LYS A 12 -10.33 -4.25 3.74
C LYS A 12 -9.13 -4.20 2.80
N LEU A 13 -9.33 -3.70 1.59
CA LEU A 13 -8.27 -3.42 0.64
C LEU A 13 -8.26 -1.91 0.40
N HIS A 14 -7.13 -1.27 0.65
CA HIS A 14 -6.92 0.12 0.27
C HIS A 14 -5.88 0.18 -0.84
N VAL A 15 -6.30 0.57 -2.03
CA VAL A 15 -5.48 0.58 -3.24
C VAL A 15 -5.03 2.01 -3.51
N PHE A 16 -3.71 2.21 -3.50
CA PHE A 16 -3.08 3.45 -3.94
C PHE A 16 -2.64 3.28 -5.40
N THR A 17 -2.98 4.24 -6.25
CA THR A 17 -2.47 4.33 -7.63
C THR A 17 -1.68 5.61 -7.77
N ALA A 18 -0.39 5.48 -8.12
CA ALA A 18 0.49 6.61 -8.41
C ALA A 18 -0.02 7.42 -9.59
N ASP A 19 0.49 8.64 -9.73
CA ASP A 19 0.30 9.45 -10.93
C ASP A 19 1.20 8.97 -12.09
N GLU A 20 1.08 9.61 -13.26
CA GLU A 20 1.89 9.29 -14.45
C GLU A 20 3.38 9.36 -14.16
N MET A 21 3.73 10.30 -13.29
CA MET A 21 5.08 10.64 -12.93
C MET A 21 5.69 9.52 -12.04
N GLY A 22 4.87 8.84 -11.24
CA GLY A 22 5.18 7.60 -10.53
C GLY A 22 4.85 6.33 -11.33
N PHE A 23 4.77 6.41 -12.66
CA PHE A 23 4.55 5.29 -13.59
C PHE A 23 3.21 4.56 -13.42
N MET A 24 2.21 5.19 -12.81
CA MET A 24 0.86 4.61 -12.62
C MET A 24 0.83 3.26 -11.88
N VAL A 25 1.91 2.91 -11.17
CA VAL A 25 1.99 1.65 -10.42
C VAL A 25 1.05 1.68 -9.22
N THR A 26 0.63 0.50 -8.79
CA THR A 26 -0.30 0.34 -7.68
C THR A 26 0.36 -0.36 -6.50
N SER A 27 0.00 0.10 -5.31
CA SER A 27 0.25 -0.60 -4.05
C SER A 27 -1.07 -0.85 -3.36
N THR A 28 -1.19 -1.98 -2.67
CA THR A 28 -2.41 -2.33 -1.93
C THR A 28 -2.08 -2.65 -0.48
N LEU A 29 -2.78 -1.99 0.45
CA LEU A 29 -2.84 -2.42 1.84
C LEU A 29 -3.98 -3.41 2.01
N VAL A 30 -3.64 -4.63 2.44
CA VAL A 30 -4.61 -5.63 2.87
C VAL A 30 -4.71 -5.54 4.38
N VAL A 31 -5.87 -5.15 4.89
CA VAL A 31 -6.08 -4.84 6.30
C VAL A 31 -7.10 -5.77 6.93
N ARG A 32 -6.72 -6.39 8.05
CA ARG A 32 -7.63 -7.20 8.87
C ARG A 32 -7.23 -7.13 10.33
N LYS A 33 -8.20 -6.93 11.24
CA LYS A 33 -7.96 -6.87 12.70
C LYS A 33 -6.82 -5.90 13.09
N GLN A 34 -6.81 -4.70 12.50
CA GLN A 34 -5.77 -3.68 12.68
C GLN A 34 -4.35 -4.03 12.21
N LYS A 35 -4.18 -5.18 11.57
CA LYS A 35 -2.93 -5.59 10.94
C LYS A 35 -2.99 -5.33 9.44
N ALA A 36 -1.88 -4.90 8.87
CA ALA A 36 -1.76 -4.55 7.47
C ALA A 36 -0.61 -5.32 6.81
N LEU A 37 -0.90 -5.86 5.63
CA LEU A 37 0.08 -6.37 4.67
C LEU A 37 0.15 -5.38 3.51
N LEU A 38 1.34 -4.85 3.23
CA LEU A 38 1.57 -4.00 2.07
C LEU A 38 2.01 -4.86 0.89
N ILE A 39 1.27 -4.80 -0.22
CA ILE A 39 1.63 -5.43 -1.49
C ILE A 39 2.14 -4.34 -2.43
N GLY A 40 3.45 -4.35 -2.65
CA GLY A 40 4.19 -3.35 -3.41
C GLY A 40 4.29 -1.99 -2.71
N ALA A 41 5.40 -1.27 -2.90
CA ALA A 41 5.69 -0.01 -2.19
C ALA A 41 5.64 1.25 -3.09
N ARG A 42 5.55 1.08 -4.42
CA ARG A 42 5.69 2.14 -5.44
C ARG A 42 7.08 2.80 -5.43
N PHE A 43 7.32 3.64 -6.43
CA PHE A 43 8.66 4.12 -6.80
C PHE A 43 9.19 5.30 -5.96
N ARG A 44 8.33 6.17 -5.40
CA ARG A 44 8.78 7.44 -4.80
C ARG A 44 8.68 7.47 -3.28
N LEU A 45 9.55 8.28 -2.67
CA LEU A 45 9.45 8.58 -1.24
C LEU A 45 8.10 9.21 -0.85
N SER A 46 7.51 10.03 -1.73
CA SER A 46 6.18 10.61 -1.51
C SER A 46 5.09 9.53 -1.47
N ASP A 47 5.21 8.50 -2.30
CA ASP A 47 4.28 7.38 -2.33
C ASP A 47 4.38 6.55 -1.04
N GLY A 48 5.60 6.31 -0.55
CA GLY A 48 5.84 5.67 0.74
C GLY A 48 5.29 6.50 1.91
N ARG A 49 5.44 7.83 1.86
CA ARG A 49 4.89 8.72 2.90
C ARG A 49 3.36 8.65 2.98
N GLU A 50 2.67 8.63 1.84
CA GLU A 50 1.21 8.48 1.78
C GLU A 50 0.75 7.17 2.46
N ILE A 51 1.45 6.06 2.21
CA ILE A 51 1.18 4.77 2.85
C ILE A 51 1.37 4.85 4.37
N VAL A 52 2.46 5.47 4.82
CA VAL A 52 2.76 5.63 6.26
C VAL A 52 1.74 6.52 6.96
N GLU A 53 1.31 7.60 6.31
CA GLU A 53 0.26 8.49 6.82
C GLU A 53 -1.06 7.73 6.99
N TYR A 54 -1.46 6.96 5.97
CA TYR A 54 -2.66 6.12 6.05
C TYR A 54 -2.60 5.11 7.21
N LEU A 55 -1.46 4.43 7.39
CA LEU A 55 -1.27 3.48 8.50
C LEU A 55 -1.42 4.16 9.87
N LYS A 56 -0.83 5.36 10.04
CA LYS A 56 -0.88 6.12 11.29
C LYS A 56 -2.28 6.62 11.60
N GLU A 57 -2.96 7.23 10.62
CA GLU A 57 -4.32 7.76 10.79
C GLU A 57 -5.32 6.67 11.17
N ASN A 58 -5.15 5.47 10.60
CA ASN A 58 -6.03 4.32 10.85
C ASN A 58 -5.57 3.41 12.00
N LYS A 59 -4.47 3.77 12.70
CA LYS A 59 -3.89 3.00 13.80
C LYS A 59 -3.66 1.53 13.42
N LEU A 60 -2.99 1.34 12.29
CA LEU A 60 -2.69 0.04 11.72
C LEU A 60 -1.23 -0.36 12.01
N GLU A 61 -1.03 -1.63 12.32
CA GLU A 61 0.28 -2.25 12.44
C GLU A 61 0.67 -2.87 11.10
N LEU A 62 1.77 -2.40 10.49
CA LEU A 62 2.31 -2.99 9.27
C LEU A 62 3.15 -4.23 9.65
N GLU A 63 2.62 -5.42 9.37
CA GLU A 63 3.28 -6.68 9.73
C GLU A 63 4.30 -7.14 8.70
N GLN A 64 3.98 -6.91 7.42
CA GLN A 64 4.76 -7.45 6.32
C GLN A 64 4.63 -6.58 5.08
N ILE A 65 5.70 -6.59 4.28
CA ILE A 65 5.74 -6.02 2.94
C ILE A 65 6.00 -7.18 1.98
N PHE A 66 5.14 -7.33 0.98
CA PHE A 66 5.28 -8.32 -0.09
C PHE A 66 5.57 -7.60 -1.41
N ILE A 67 6.74 -7.86 -1.97
CA ILE A 67 7.18 -7.30 -3.25
C ILE A 67 6.89 -8.31 -4.35
N ILE A 68 6.08 -7.89 -5.34
CA ILE A 68 5.54 -8.79 -6.37
C ILE A 68 6.55 -9.17 -7.46
N HIS A 69 7.54 -8.33 -7.73
CA HIS A 69 8.66 -8.60 -8.64
C HIS A 69 9.84 -7.69 -8.30
N GLY A 70 11.05 -8.09 -8.71
CA GLY A 70 12.30 -7.40 -8.37
C GLY A 70 12.58 -6.14 -9.18
N ASP A 71 11.57 -5.53 -9.79
CA ASP A 71 11.74 -4.27 -10.48
C ASP A 71 12.00 -3.15 -9.44
N PRO A 72 12.83 -2.14 -9.78
CA PRO A 72 13.28 -1.13 -8.84
C PRO A 72 12.16 -0.20 -8.32
N ASP A 73 10.95 -0.30 -8.89
CA ASP A 73 9.72 0.35 -8.45
C ASP A 73 9.07 -0.28 -7.21
N TYR A 74 9.62 -1.38 -6.70
CA TYR A 74 9.17 -2.02 -5.46
C TYR A 74 10.19 -1.99 -4.32
N ILE A 75 11.38 -1.43 -4.57
CA ILE A 75 12.50 -1.39 -3.62
C ILE A 75 12.90 0.06 -3.42
N LEU A 76 12.55 0.65 -2.28
CA LEU A 76 13.18 1.89 -1.82
C LEU A 76 14.09 1.57 -0.63
N VAL A 77 15.38 1.84 -0.81
CA VAL A 77 16.28 2.26 0.27
C VAL A 77 16.11 3.76 0.44
#